data_AF-A0A1D8PQJ2-F1
#
_entry.id   AF-A0A1D8PQJ2-F1
#
_cell.length_a   1.000
_cell.length_b   1.000
_cell.length_c   1.000
_cell.angle_alpha   90.00
_cell.angle_beta   90.00
_cell.angle_gamma   90.00
#
_symmetry.space_group_name_H-M   'P 1'
#
loop_
_entity.id
_entity.type
_entity.pdbx_description
1 polymer ?
#
loop_
_entity_poly.entity_id
_entity_poly.type
_entity_poly.pdbx_seq_one_letter_code
_entity_poly.pdbx_strand_id
1 'polypeptide(L)'
;MTGLQDPQDNGKSGIHIHYPNNKKPTYEISKEHLSEMTSHLEALPQFQTLEDESSAHHIIYQSMVDKYASNNQNFKTNPRLADPRTRNNLLELMKDVYGRKSILFALDVEAWELDTNIVTEIGIAIYDPRGQADSLIPATIQLHIRIKEHLARTNGKYVPHHAHNFNGNTSYIMSEREAATLTQSLINFYFISAESKGTGCYLVGHDLKGDVKWMNSLGVTFPSQFKSLDTNYLFRISHGKENISLKRALAFVHIPFAYLHNAGNDAYYTLLLAMKLCDPHSRVRYRLDVLINVETYPTLTKEEKKERKNRRRQEKLEAIARGEHVEQKPPAPKQTTKKSNRKKLTCESIELESAIEVFDAMFK
;
A
#
# COMPACT_ATOMS: atom_id res chain seq x y z
N MET A 1 31.86 -8.80 -21.41
CA MET A 1 31.48 -8.40 -20.04
C MET A 1 30.00 -8.03 -20.06
N THR A 2 29.16 -9.05 -19.90
CA THR A 2 27.68 -9.04 -20.01
C THR A 2 27.10 -8.50 -18.71
N GLY A 3 26.19 -7.54 -18.62
CA GLY A 3 25.07 -7.22 -19.50
C GLY A 3 23.78 -7.46 -18.71
N LEU A 4 23.25 -6.41 -18.06
CA LEU A 4 21.86 -6.32 -17.61
C LEU A 4 21.41 -4.89 -17.95
N GLN A 5 20.72 -4.77 -19.09
CA GLN A 5 20.06 -3.53 -19.51
C GLN A 5 18.85 -3.32 -18.61
N ASP A 6 18.79 -2.15 -17.95
CA ASP A 6 17.58 -1.66 -17.28
C ASP A 6 16.45 -1.56 -18.32
N PRO A 7 15.20 -1.88 -17.95
CA PRO A 7 14.08 -1.80 -18.87
C PRO A 7 13.93 -0.37 -19.39
N GLN A 8 13.88 -0.23 -20.72
CA GLN A 8 13.64 1.04 -21.39
C GLN A 8 12.25 1.57 -21.01
N ASP A 9 12.22 2.58 -20.15
CA ASP A 9 11.05 3.37 -19.82
C ASP A 9 10.85 4.45 -20.89
N ASN A 10 9.81 4.28 -21.71
CA ASN A 10 9.51 5.17 -22.84
C ASN A 10 8.86 6.45 -22.33
N GLY A 11 9.63 7.54 -22.40
CA GLY A 11 9.27 8.86 -21.87
C GLY A 11 7.92 9.40 -22.34
N LYS A 12 6.95 9.37 -21.42
CA LYS A 12 5.89 10.36 -21.24
C LYS A 12 5.70 10.56 -19.73
N SER A 13 5.46 11.80 -19.32
CA SER A 13 5.18 12.24 -17.93
C SER A 13 4.16 11.33 -17.24
N GLY A 14 4.47 10.89 -16.01
CA GLY A 14 3.77 9.80 -15.30
C GLY A 14 4.26 8.43 -15.76
N ILE A 15 4.89 7.65 -14.88
CA ILE A 15 5.33 6.30 -15.22
C ILE A 15 4.08 5.43 -15.44
N HIS A 16 3.64 5.35 -16.70
CA HIS A 16 2.61 4.43 -17.15
C HIS A 16 3.24 3.05 -17.28
N ILE A 17 3.17 2.26 -16.21
CA ILE A 17 3.69 0.90 -16.19
C ILE A 17 2.59 -0.04 -16.71
N HIS A 18 2.83 -0.67 -17.84
CA HIS A 18 1.98 -1.77 -18.31
C HIS A 18 2.32 -3.05 -17.54
N TYR A 19 1.35 -3.62 -16.83
CA TYR A 19 1.49 -4.90 -16.13
C TYR A 19 0.73 -6.01 -16.91
N PRO A 20 1.40 -6.79 -17.78
CA PRO A 20 0.73 -7.85 -18.52
C PRO A 20 0.22 -8.95 -17.56
N ASN A 21 -1.03 -9.38 -17.72
CA ASN A 21 -1.60 -10.50 -16.98
C ASN A 21 -1.68 -11.75 -17.87
N ASN A 22 -0.89 -12.78 -17.55
CA ASN A 22 -0.87 -14.06 -18.28
C ASN A 22 -1.73 -15.16 -17.62
N LYS A 23 -2.49 -14.85 -16.55
CA LYS A 23 -3.37 -15.82 -15.88
C LYS A 23 -4.82 -15.43 -16.06
N LYS A 24 -5.67 -16.41 -16.38
CA LYS A 24 -7.12 -16.25 -16.28
C LYS A 24 -7.46 -15.97 -14.81
N PRO A 25 -8.32 -14.98 -14.53
CA PRO A 25 -8.73 -14.69 -13.17
C PRO A 25 -9.51 -15.87 -12.57
N THR A 26 -9.47 -16.02 -11.25
CA THR A 26 -10.23 -17.06 -10.55
C THR A 26 -11.74 -16.87 -10.75
N TYR A 27 -12.16 -15.61 -10.93
CA TYR A 27 -13.54 -15.21 -11.11
C TYR A 27 -13.66 -14.08 -12.14
N GLU A 28 -14.70 -14.11 -12.96
CA GLU A 28 -15.07 -12.99 -13.85
C GLU A 28 -16.15 -12.16 -13.16
N ILE A 29 -15.83 -10.88 -12.87
CA ILE A 29 -16.77 -9.94 -12.24
C ILE A 29 -17.97 -9.72 -13.17
N SER A 30 -19.18 -10.09 -12.71
CA SER A 30 -20.43 -9.80 -13.43
C SER A 30 -20.58 -8.30 -13.63
N LYS A 31 -20.91 -7.88 -14.85
CA LYS A 31 -21.12 -6.47 -15.20
C LYS A 31 -22.31 -5.88 -14.46
N GLU A 32 -23.36 -6.67 -14.29
CA GLU A 32 -24.58 -6.29 -13.59
C GLU A 32 -24.26 -6.05 -12.10
N HIS A 33 -23.58 -6.99 -11.46
CA HIS A 33 -23.17 -6.89 -10.05
C HIS A 33 -22.24 -5.71 -9.81
N LEU A 34 -21.25 -5.51 -10.69
CA LEU A 34 -20.34 -4.36 -10.62
C LEU A 34 -21.09 -3.03 -10.80
N SER A 35 -22.04 -2.97 -11.73
CA SER A 35 -22.85 -1.77 -11.98
C SER A 35 -23.73 -1.41 -10.78
N GLU A 36 -24.36 -2.41 -10.16
CA GLU A 36 -25.16 -2.22 -8.93
C GLU A 36 -24.28 -1.66 -7.81
N MET A 37 -23.12 -2.27 -7.59
CA MET A 37 -22.18 -1.83 -6.56
C MET A 37 -21.60 -0.44 -6.80
N THR A 38 -21.21 -0.12 -8.04
CA THR A 38 -20.74 1.22 -8.39
C THR A 38 -21.84 2.26 -8.17
N SER A 39 -23.08 1.96 -8.55
CA SER A 39 -24.21 2.86 -8.32
C SER A 39 -24.46 3.08 -6.82
N HIS A 40 -24.35 2.03 -6.00
CA HIS A 40 -24.49 2.15 -4.54
C HIS A 40 -23.38 3.00 -3.93
N LEU A 41 -22.12 2.77 -4.33
CA LEU A 41 -20.97 3.55 -3.89
C LEU A 41 -21.15 5.05 -4.19
N GLU A 42 -21.55 5.38 -5.41
CA GLU A 42 -21.77 6.76 -5.87
C GLU A 42 -22.99 7.41 -5.19
N ALA A 43 -23.95 6.63 -4.69
CA ALA A 43 -25.13 7.13 -3.98
C ALA A 43 -24.85 7.48 -2.51
N LEU A 44 -23.72 7.07 -1.95
CA LEU A 44 -23.38 7.36 -0.56
C LEU A 44 -23.08 8.86 -0.36
N PRO A 45 -23.59 9.50 0.72
CA PRO A 45 -23.49 10.95 0.91
C PRO A 45 -22.08 11.52 0.78
N GLN A 46 -21.09 10.82 1.35
CA GLN A 46 -19.69 11.24 1.28
C GLN A 46 -19.12 11.25 -0.13
N PHE A 47 -19.59 10.39 -1.03
CA PHE A 47 -19.09 10.34 -2.40
C PHE A 47 -19.80 11.35 -3.29
N GLN A 48 -21.09 11.60 -3.01
CA GLN A 48 -21.85 12.68 -3.64
C GLN A 48 -21.24 14.06 -3.33
N THR A 49 -20.86 14.32 -2.09
CA THR A 49 -20.28 15.63 -1.70
C THR A 49 -18.92 15.89 -2.35
N LEU A 50 -18.11 14.84 -2.58
CA LEU A 50 -16.80 14.97 -3.23
C LEU A 50 -16.88 15.38 -4.70
N GLU A 51 -18.06 15.28 -5.33
CA GLU A 51 -18.24 15.67 -6.72
C GLU A 51 -18.38 17.18 -6.90
N ASP A 52 -18.86 17.89 -5.88
CA ASP A 52 -19.09 19.33 -5.90
C ASP A 52 -17.86 20.14 -5.43
N GLU A 53 -16.89 19.46 -4.82
CA GLU A 53 -15.72 20.12 -4.23
C GLU A 53 -14.64 20.39 -5.27
N SER A 54 -14.40 21.67 -5.55
CA SER A 54 -13.30 22.07 -6.41
C SER A 54 -11.96 21.67 -5.77
N SER A 55 -11.08 21.04 -6.54
CA SER A 55 -9.67 20.85 -6.18
C SER A 55 -9.01 22.23 -6.01
N ALA A 56 -9.08 22.78 -4.81
CA ALA A 56 -8.49 24.07 -4.47
C ALA A 56 -6.96 23.93 -4.56
N HIS A 57 -6.41 24.24 -5.72
CA HIS A 57 -4.98 24.21 -5.94
C HIS A 57 -4.35 25.38 -5.18
N HIS A 58 -3.83 25.12 -3.98
CA HIS A 58 -3.15 26.17 -3.22
C HIS A 58 -1.80 26.48 -3.86
N ILE A 59 -1.73 27.64 -4.51
CA ILE A 59 -0.51 28.20 -5.13
C ILE A 59 0.68 28.21 -4.16
N ILE A 60 0.40 28.28 -2.85
CA ILE A 60 1.39 28.21 -1.77
C ILE A 60 2.15 26.87 -1.80
N TYR A 61 1.49 25.72 -1.94
CA TYR A 61 2.18 24.43 -2.03
C TYR A 61 3.07 24.34 -3.27
N GLN A 62 2.59 24.85 -4.40
CA GLN A 62 3.35 24.91 -5.63
C GLN A 62 4.65 25.71 -5.44
N SER A 63 4.53 26.92 -4.87
CA SER A 63 5.69 27.77 -4.56
C SER A 63 6.68 27.13 -3.58
N MET A 64 6.21 26.32 -2.62
CA MET A 64 7.07 25.61 -1.68
C MET A 64 7.89 24.52 -2.38
N VAL A 65 7.27 23.77 -3.30
CA VAL A 65 8.00 22.78 -4.11
C VAL A 65 9.01 23.47 -5.03
N ASP A 66 8.63 24.58 -5.66
CA ASP A 66 9.52 25.31 -6.58
C ASP A 66 10.70 25.94 -5.83
N LYS A 67 10.48 26.50 -4.62
CA LYS A 67 11.55 26.98 -3.72
C LYS A 67 12.47 25.87 -3.26
N TYR A 68 11.92 24.69 -2.96
CA TYR A 68 12.75 23.52 -2.63
C TYR A 68 13.61 23.12 -3.83
N ALA A 69 13.04 23.06 -5.03
CA ALA A 69 13.76 22.72 -6.25
C ALA A 69 14.90 23.71 -6.55
N SER A 70 14.69 25.02 -6.37
CA SER A 70 15.71 26.04 -6.60
C SER A 70 16.87 25.96 -5.61
N ASN A 71 16.58 25.59 -4.36
CA ASN A 71 17.56 25.61 -3.27
C ASN A 71 18.28 24.26 -3.08
N ASN A 72 17.78 23.18 -3.68
CA ASN A 72 18.33 21.85 -3.48
C ASN A 72 19.57 21.60 -4.34
N GLN A 73 20.75 21.88 -3.77
CA GLN A 73 22.04 21.63 -4.41
C GLN A 73 22.27 20.15 -4.76
N ASN A 74 21.56 19.21 -4.10
CA ASN A 74 21.71 17.78 -4.36
C ASN A 74 21.16 17.36 -5.73
N PHE A 75 20.38 18.21 -6.41
CA PHE A 75 19.95 17.95 -7.78
C PHE A 75 21.11 17.92 -8.78
N LYS A 76 22.25 18.51 -8.43
CA LYS A 76 23.47 18.45 -9.25
C LYS A 76 24.45 17.36 -8.78
N THR A 77 24.50 17.09 -7.48
CA THR A 77 25.49 16.17 -6.90
C THR A 77 25.01 14.72 -6.83
N ASN A 78 23.71 14.48 -6.71
CA ASN A 78 23.14 13.15 -6.79
C ASN A 78 23.01 12.75 -8.27
N PRO A 79 23.72 11.71 -8.74
CA PRO A 79 23.72 11.34 -10.15
C PRO A 79 22.33 10.98 -10.69
N ARG A 80 21.39 10.58 -9.82
CA ARG A 80 20.01 10.29 -10.21
C ARG A 80 19.16 11.53 -10.38
N LEU A 81 19.37 12.54 -9.53
CA LEU A 81 18.65 13.82 -9.65
C LEU A 81 19.31 14.76 -10.67
N ALA A 82 20.55 14.47 -11.06
CA ALA A 82 21.19 15.12 -12.20
C ALA A 82 20.45 14.81 -13.51
N ASP A 83 19.95 13.57 -13.67
CA ASP A 83 19.07 13.18 -14.78
C ASP A 83 17.75 13.98 -14.74
N PRO A 84 17.46 14.81 -15.77
CA PRO A 84 16.28 15.64 -15.79
C PRO A 84 14.97 14.85 -15.72
N ARG A 85 14.93 13.63 -16.26
CA ARG A 85 13.70 12.81 -16.26
C ARG A 85 13.32 12.40 -14.85
N THR A 86 14.24 11.80 -14.12
CA THR A 86 14.05 11.41 -12.72
C THR A 86 13.71 12.62 -11.85
N ARG A 87 14.43 13.74 -12.03
CA ARG A 87 14.18 14.99 -11.30
C ARG A 87 12.80 15.56 -11.58
N ASN A 88 12.39 15.65 -12.85
CA ASN A 88 11.10 16.22 -13.22
C ASN A 88 9.95 15.33 -12.73
N ASN A 89 10.10 14.00 -12.82
CA ASN A 89 9.13 13.05 -12.28
C ASN A 89 8.98 13.20 -10.75
N LEU A 90 10.09 13.33 -10.01
CA LEU A 90 10.03 13.63 -8.57
C LEU A 90 9.27 14.93 -8.30
N LEU A 91 9.61 16.01 -9.02
CA LEU A 91 8.96 17.31 -8.82
C LEU A 91 7.47 17.27 -9.17
N GLU A 92 7.07 16.53 -10.20
CA GLU A 92 5.67 16.31 -10.56
C GLU A 92 4.93 15.57 -9.43
N LEU A 93 5.47 14.46 -8.94
CA LEU A 93 4.92 13.73 -7.79
C LEU A 93 4.80 14.62 -6.55
N MET A 94 5.82 15.45 -6.26
CA MET A 94 5.76 16.40 -5.15
C MET A 94 4.63 17.42 -5.34
N LYS A 95 4.47 17.97 -6.54
CA LYS A 95 3.39 18.93 -6.84
C LYS A 95 2.01 18.31 -6.70
N ASP A 96 1.86 17.05 -7.09
CA ASP A 96 0.57 16.35 -7.04
C ASP A 96 0.21 15.87 -5.63
N VAL A 97 1.19 15.33 -4.89
CA VAL A 97 1.00 14.78 -3.54
C VAL A 97 1.02 15.88 -2.48
N TYR A 98 2.12 16.63 -2.35
CA TYR A 98 2.24 17.68 -1.33
C TYR A 98 1.29 18.86 -1.64
N GLY A 99 1.09 19.14 -2.92
CA GLY A 99 0.14 20.13 -3.39
C GLY A 99 -1.33 19.70 -3.40
N ARG A 100 -1.64 18.47 -2.94
CA ARG A 100 -3.00 17.94 -2.79
C ARG A 100 -3.84 18.02 -4.07
N LYS A 101 -3.22 17.78 -5.23
CA LYS A 101 -3.91 17.83 -6.54
C LYS A 101 -4.48 16.48 -6.97
N SER A 102 -3.95 15.40 -6.40
CA SER A 102 -4.25 14.04 -6.84
C SER A 102 -4.64 13.17 -5.66
N ILE A 103 -5.58 12.27 -5.93
CA ILE A 103 -5.99 11.19 -5.03
C ILE A 103 -4.85 10.18 -4.93
N LEU A 104 -4.63 9.64 -3.74
CA LEU A 104 -3.64 8.59 -3.49
C LEU A 104 -4.38 7.32 -3.08
N PHE A 105 -4.35 6.33 -3.96
CA PHE A 105 -4.94 5.01 -3.72
C PHE A 105 -3.81 4.04 -3.39
N ALA A 106 -3.54 3.81 -2.12
CA ALA A 106 -2.54 2.83 -1.69
C ALA A 106 -3.13 1.42 -1.64
N LEU A 107 -2.38 0.47 -2.20
CA LEU A 107 -2.74 -0.95 -2.28
C LEU A 107 -1.58 -1.79 -1.75
N ASP A 108 -1.92 -2.79 -0.94
CA ASP A 108 -1.00 -3.85 -0.52
C ASP A 108 -1.78 -5.17 -0.47
N VAL A 109 -1.15 -6.27 -0.91
CA VAL A 109 -1.78 -7.59 -0.95
C VAL A 109 -0.91 -8.62 -0.27
N GLU A 110 -1.49 -9.37 0.67
CA GLU A 110 -0.83 -10.52 1.28
C GLU A 110 -1.23 -11.81 0.55
N ALA A 111 -0.25 -12.68 0.35
CA ALA A 111 -0.45 -14.00 -0.23
C ALA A 111 0.05 -15.09 0.72
N TRP A 112 -0.47 -16.30 0.57
CA TRP A 112 -0.07 -17.41 1.42
C TRP A 112 1.39 -17.82 1.15
N GLU A 113 2.20 -17.88 2.21
CA GLU A 113 3.64 -18.10 2.10
C GLU A 113 4.04 -19.49 1.56
N LEU A 114 3.11 -20.46 1.53
CA LEU A 114 3.31 -21.79 0.97
C LEU A 114 2.83 -21.93 -0.49
N ASP A 115 1.93 -21.05 -0.92
CA ASP A 115 1.54 -20.89 -2.33
C ASP A 115 1.19 -19.43 -2.60
N THR A 116 2.14 -18.71 -3.17
CA THR A 116 2.04 -17.26 -3.41
C THR A 116 1.05 -16.89 -4.52
N ASN A 117 0.35 -17.87 -5.10
CA ASN A 117 -0.78 -17.62 -5.99
C ASN A 117 -2.11 -17.42 -5.24
N ILE A 118 -2.13 -17.71 -3.94
CA ILE A 118 -3.34 -17.64 -3.13
C ILE A 118 -3.33 -16.34 -2.32
N VAL A 119 -4.16 -15.37 -2.73
CA VAL A 119 -4.31 -14.09 -2.03
C VAL A 119 -5.09 -14.29 -0.74
N THR A 120 -4.57 -13.84 0.39
CA THR A 120 -5.22 -14.01 1.70
C THR A 120 -5.85 -12.73 2.22
N GLU A 121 -5.25 -11.57 1.94
CA GLU A 121 -5.71 -10.27 2.44
C GLU A 121 -5.52 -9.20 1.36
N ILE A 122 -6.42 -8.23 1.32
CA ILE A 122 -6.31 -7.01 0.50
C ILE A 122 -6.34 -5.82 1.44
N GLY A 123 -5.35 -4.95 1.30
CA GLY A 123 -5.23 -3.69 2.01
C GLY A 123 -5.41 -2.52 1.08
N ILE A 124 -6.31 -1.60 1.42
CA ILE A 124 -6.52 -0.37 0.67
C ILE A 124 -6.50 0.81 1.65
N ALA A 125 -5.73 1.84 1.32
CA ALA A 125 -5.78 3.12 2.02
C ALA A 125 -5.88 4.27 1.02
N ILE A 126 -6.90 5.11 1.14
CA ILE A 126 -7.18 6.17 0.17
C ILE A 126 -7.14 7.52 0.85
N TYR A 127 -6.33 8.42 0.30
CA TYR A 127 -6.40 9.84 0.60
C TYR A 127 -6.99 10.57 -0.60
N ASP A 128 -8.15 11.20 -0.39
CA ASP A 128 -8.81 12.04 -1.38
C ASP A 128 -8.74 13.50 -0.92
N PRO A 129 -7.98 14.39 -1.59
CA PRO A 129 -7.81 15.76 -1.12
C PRO A 129 -9.07 16.62 -1.21
N ARG A 130 -10.10 16.21 -1.96
CA ARG A 130 -11.35 16.96 -2.11
C ARG A 130 -12.03 17.11 -0.74
N GLY A 131 -12.42 18.34 -0.40
CA GLY A 131 -13.08 18.67 0.88
C GLY A 131 -12.18 18.74 2.10
N GLN A 132 -10.92 18.32 1.97
CA GLN A 132 -9.97 18.30 3.08
C GLN A 132 -8.62 18.94 2.75
N ALA A 133 -8.59 19.81 1.74
CA ALA A 133 -7.37 20.51 1.31
C ALA A 133 -6.71 21.31 2.45
N ASP A 134 -7.53 21.97 3.28
CA ASP A 134 -7.08 22.77 4.42
C ASP A 134 -6.98 21.97 5.74
N SER A 135 -7.28 20.67 5.73
CA SER A 135 -7.19 19.87 6.95
C SER A 135 -5.74 19.69 7.38
N LEU A 136 -5.46 20.01 8.64
CA LEU A 136 -4.15 19.75 9.26
C LEU A 136 -3.87 18.25 9.39
N ILE A 137 -4.92 17.47 9.67
CA ILE A 137 -4.87 16.01 9.80
C ILE A 137 -5.89 15.44 8.80
N PRO A 138 -5.46 15.08 7.58
CA PRO A 138 -6.38 14.58 6.58
C PRO A 138 -7.01 13.25 7.01
N ALA A 139 -8.29 13.09 6.68
CA ALA A 139 -8.99 11.82 6.77
C ALA A 139 -8.55 10.91 5.62
N THR A 140 -8.46 9.62 5.92
CA THR A 140 -8.15 8.57 4.94
C THR A 140 -9.13 7.43 5.09
N ILE A 141 -9.61 6.89 3.98
CA ILE A 141 -10.32 5.61 3.98
C ILE A 141 -9.29 4.51 4.22
N GLN A 142 -9.56 3.58 5.14
CA GLN A 142 -8.72 2.41 5.38
C GLN A 142 -9.60 1.17 5.32
N LEU A 143 -9.20 0.19 4.52
CA LEU A 143 -9.94 -1.03 4.28
C LEU A 143 -8.99 -2.22 4.38
N HIS A 144 -9.39 -3.20 5.18
CA HIS A 144 -8.71 -4.48 5.29
C HIS A 144 -9.71 -5.61 5.01
N ILE A 145 -9.51 -6.30 3.89
CA ILE A 145 -10.31 -7.44 3.48
C ILE A 145 -9.53 -8.73 3.73
N ARG A 146 -10.18 -9.73 4.31
CA ARG A 146 -9.66 -11.09 4.43
C ARG A 146 -10.51 -12.02 3.58
N ILE A 147 -9.86 -12.79 2.72
CA ILE A 147 -10.55 -13.66 1.77
C ILE A 147 -11.17 -14.86 2.50
N LYS A 148 -12.51 -14.98 2.47
CA LYS A 148 -13.34 -15.97 3.20
C LYS A 148 -12.90 -17.41 2.93
N GLU A 149 -12.66 -17.73 1.66
CA GLU A 149 -12.22 -19.04 1.20
C GLU A 149 -10.84 -19.41 1.77
N HIS A 150 -10.03 -18.42 2.15
CA HIS A 150 -8.61 -18.56 2.43
C HIS A 150 -8.26 -18.34 3.91
N LEU A 151 -9.25 -18.14 4.80
CA LEU A 151 -9.04 -17.90 6.25
C LEU A 151 -8.28 -19.02 6.99
N ALA A 152 -8.32 -20.25 6.46
CA ALA A 152 -7.55 -21.38 6.99
C ALA A 152 -6.06 -21.29 6.66
N ARG A 153 -5.69 -20.54 5.61
CA ARG A 153 -4.32 -20.38 5.12
C ARG A 153 -3.66 -19.19 5.80
N THR A 154 -3.01 -19.47 6.92
CA THR A 154 -2.32 -18.45 7.72
C THR A 154 -0.82 -18.45 7.42
N ASN A 155 -0.25 -17.26 7.25
CA ASN A 155 1.20 -17.06 7.34
C ASN A 155 1.69 -17.22 8.79
N GLY A 156 2.99 -17.39 8.99
CA GLY A 156 3.58 -17.51 10.34
C GLY A 156 4.90 -18.26 10.39
N LYS A 157 5.27 -18.99 9.33
CA LYS A 157 6.53 -19.73 9.23
C LYS A 157 7.69 -18.83 8.83
N TYR A 158 7.48 -17.94 7.87
CA TYR A 158 8.49 -17.03 7.33
C TYR A 158 8.12 -15.57 7.54
N VAL A 159 6.82 -15.25 7.44
CA VAL A 159 6.25 -13.93 7.64
C VAL A 159 5.45 -13.88 8.95
N PRO A 160 5.56 -12.84 9.80
CA PRO A 160 4.71 -12.65 10.96
C PRO A 160 3.21 -12.78 10.64
N HIS A 161 2.44 -13.35 11.56
CA HIS A 161 1.00 -13.51 11.39
C HIS A 161 0.25 -12.32 12.00
N HIS A 162 0.08 -11.24 11.24
CA HIS A 162 -0.60 -10.02 11.74
C HIS A 162 -1.98 -9.77 11.13
N ALA A 163 -2.53 -10.76 10.42
CA ALA A 163 -3.86 -10.73 9.80
C ALA A 163 -5.02 -10.31 10.74
N HIS A 164 -4.85 -10.47 12.04
CA HIS A 164 -5.86 -10.16 13.07
C HIS A 164 -5.57 -8.84 13.83
N ASN A 165 -4.55 -8.09 13.39
CA ASN A 165 -4.07 -6.88 14.06
C ASN A 165 -4.20 -5.64 13.16
N PHE A 166 -5.36 -5.48 12.51
CA PHE A 166 -5.64 -4.28 11.74
C PHE A 166 -5.86 -3.07 12.67
N ASN A 167 -5.16 -1.97 12.39
CA ASN A 167 -5.24 -0.75 13.20
C ASN A 167 -6.48 0.10 12.88
N GLY A 168 -7.11 -0.09 11.70
CA GLY A 168 -8.30 0.64 11.25
C GLY A 168 -9.63 0.08 11.74
N ASN A 169 -9.69 -0.42 12.99
CA ASN A 169 -10.84 -1.06 13.65
C ASN A 169 -11.29 -2.43 13.12
N THR A 170 -11.77 -2.51 11.89
CA THR A 170 -12.56 -3.66 11.43
C THR A 170 -11.96 -4.30 10.19
N SER A 171 -11.76 -5.61 10.25
CA SER A 171 -11.43 -6.43 9.08
C SER A 171 -12.70 -7.03 8.51
N TYR A 172 -12.90 -6.94 7.20
CA TYR A 172 -14.06 -7.50 6.53
C TYR A 172 -13.72 -8.86 5.93
N ILE A 173 -14.48 -9.87 6.28
CA ILE A 173 -14.37 -11.21 5.71
C ILE A 173 -15.41 -11.32 4.61
N MET A 174 -14.97 -11.55 3.38
CA MET A 174 -15.86 -11.71 2.23
C MET A 174 -15.26 -12.68 1.21
N SER A 175 -16.10 -13.20 0.31
CA SER A 175 -15.65 -14.09 -0.77
C SER A 175 -14.64 -13.40 -1.69
N GLU A 176 -13.82 -14.18 -2.41
CA GLU A 176 -12.95 -13.64 -3.47
C GLU A 176 -13.73 -12.79 -4.47
N ARG A 177 -14.94 -13.25 -4.83
CA ARG A 177 -15.85 -12.55 -5.75
C ARG A 177 -16.25 -11.17 -5.23
N GLU A 178 -16.69 -11.08 -3.99
CA GLU A 178 -17.11 -9.80 -3.39
C GLU A 178 -15.91 -8.88 -3.16
N ALA A 179 -14.76 -9.42 -2.74
CA ALA A 179 -13.52 -8.67 -2.56
C ALA A 179 -13.03 -8.03 -3.87
N ALA A 180 -13.06 -8.81 -4.97
CA ALA A 180 -12.70 -8.34 -6.29
C ALA A 180 -13.70 -7.29 -6.80
N THR A 181 -15.01 -7.52 -6.64
CA THR A 181 -16.03 -6.56 -7.11
C THR A 181 -15.96 -5.25 -6.31
N LEU A 182 -15.77 -5.31 -5.00
CA LEU A 182 -15.55 -4.13 -4.14
C LEU A 182 -14.35 -3.34 -4.61
N THR A 183 -13.21 -4.01 -4.75
CA THR A 183 -11.98 -3.33 -5.17
C THR A 183 -12.13 -2.74 -6.58
N GLN A 184 -12.75 -3.45 -7.52
CA GLN A 184 -13.01 -2.94 -8.87
C GLN A 184 -13.92 -1.70 -8.85
N SER A 185 -14.97 -1.68 -8.01
CA SER A 185 -15.87 -0.53 -7.90
C SER A 185 -15.14 0.73 -7.40
N LEU A 186 -14.23 0.57 -6.42
CA LEU A 186 -13.35 1.64 -5.95
C LEU A 186 -12.38 2.10 -7.04
N ILE A 187 -11.77 1.17 -7.78
CA ILE A 187 -10.88 1.50 -8.91
C ILE A 187 -11.65 2.29 -9.98
N ASN A 188 -12.86 1.87 -10.34
CA ASN A 188 -13.69 2.57 -11.33
C ASN A 188 -14.03 3.99 -10.84
N PHE A 189 -14.42 4.14 -9.58
CA PHE A 189 -14.73 5.45 -9.04
C PHE A 189 -13.50 6.38 -9.06
N TYR A 190 -12.37 5.95 -8.52
CA TYR A 190 -11.21 6.82 -8.32
C TYR A 190 -10.33 7.01 -9.57
N PHE A 191 -10.20 5.99 -10.43
CA PHE A 191 -9.34 6.07 -11.61
C PHE A 191 -10.10 6.35 -12.92
N ILE A 192 -11.43 6.23 -12.95
CA ILE A 192 -12.21 6.52 -14.16
C ILE A 192 -13.15 7.71 -13.90
N SER A 193 -14.06 7.60 -12.92
CA SER A 193 -15.05 8.66 -12.65
C SER A 193 -14.36 9.96 -12.20
N ALA A 194 -13.52 9.91 -11.17
CA ALA A 194 -12.81 11.10 -10.67
C ALA A 194 -11.85 11.71 -11.70
N GLU A 195 -11.14 10.89 -12.48
CA GLU A 195 -10.25 11.37 -13.55
C GLU A 195 -11.03 12.06 -14.67
N SER A 196 -12.20 11.53 -15.05
CA SER A 196 -13.08 12.18 -16.04
C SER A 196 -13.60 13.56 -15.59
N LYS A 197 -13.65 13.79 -14.27
CA LYS A 197 -14.02 15.07 -13.64
C LYS A 197 -12.81 15.97 -13.36
N GLY A 198 -11.61 15.59 -13.81
CA GLY A 198 -10.39 16.40 -13.72
C GLY A 198 -9.56 16.18 -12.45
N THR A 199 -9.89 15.18 -11.63
CA THR A 199 -9.10 14.83 -10.44
C THR A 199 -8.25 13.59 -10.71
N GLY A 200 -6.93 13.76 -10.78
CA GLY A 200 -6.02 12.65 -11.03
C GLY A 200 -5.93 11.68 -9.84
N CYS A 201 -5.62 10.41 -10.11
CA CYS A 201 -5.42 9.40 -9.08
C CYS A 201 -4.11 8.63 -9.31
N TYR A 202 -3.33 8.42 -8.24
CA TYR A 202 -2.14 7.59 -8.23
C TYR A 202 -2.41 6.25 -7.55
N LEU A 203 -2.04 5.15 -8.20
CA LEU A 203 -1.86 3.88 -7.52
C LEU A 203 -0.54 3.93 -6.74
N VAL A 204 -0.63 3.85 -5.42
CA VAL A 204 0.50 3.95 -4.49
C VAL A 204 0.83 2.57 -3.96
N GLY A 205 2.13 2.24 -3.91
CA GLY A 205 2.56 0.97 -3.31
C GLY A 205 4.03 0.94 -2.95
N HIS A 206 4.49 -0.23 -2.52
CA HIS A 206 5.86 -0.48 -2.11
C HIS A 206 6.39 -1.73 -2.81
N ASP A 207 6.78 -1.60 -4.09
CA ASP A 207 6.94 -2.69 -5.09
C ASP A 207 5.61 -3.18 -5.71
N LEU A 208 4.87 -2.26 -6.35
CA LEU A 208 3.51 -2.45 -6.90
C LEU A 208 3.33 -3.63 -7.86
N LYS A 209 4.41 -4.14 -8.45
CA LYS A 209 4.34 -5.17 -9.49
C LYS A 209 3.71 -6.47 -8.95
N GLY A 210 3.99 -6.81 -7.69
CA GLY A 210 3.38 -7.96 -7.03
C GLY A 210 1.88 -7.75 -6.81
N ASP A 211 1.53 -6.62 -6.20
CA ASP A 211 0.15 -6.25 -5.85
C ASP A 211 -0.76 -6.23 -7.07
N VAL A 212 -0.35 -5.54 -8.14
CA VAL A 212 -1.13 -5.46 -9.39
C VAL A 212 -1.33 -6.86 -9.99
N LYS A 213 -0.30 -7.72 -9.95
CA LYS A 213 -0.42 -9.10 -10.45
C LYS A 213 -1.40 -9.92 -9.62
N TRP A 214 -1.38 -9.78 -8.29
CA TRP A 214 -2.31 -10.49 -7.41
C TRP A 214 -3.75 -10.01 -7.58
N MET A 215 -3.96 -8.69 -7.68
CA MET A 215 -5.29 -8.13 -7.97
C MET A 215 -5.84 -8.59 -9.32
N ASN A 216 -4.99 -8.59 -10.36
CA ASN A 216 -5.32 -9.13 -11.66
C ASN A 216 -5.71 -10.62 -11.60
N SER A 217 -5.11 -11.41 -10.70
CA SER A 217 -5.48 -12.82 -10.51
C SER A 217 -6.85 -13.02 -9.85
N LEU A 218 -7.32 -12.03 -9.08
CA LEU A 218 -8.67 -12.00 -8.50
C LEU A 218 -9.75 -11.50 -9.49
N GLY A 219 -9.35 -11.02 -10.67
CA GLY A 219 -10.27 -10.46 -11.67
C GLY A 219 -10.41 -8.94 -11.64
N VAL A 220 -9.66 -8.24 -10.80
CA VAL A 220 -9.60 -6.77 -10.81
C VAL A 220 -8.75 -6.30 -11.98
N THR A 221 -9.23 -5.28 -12.66
CA THR A 221 -8.61 -4.65 -13.83
C THR A 221 -8.34 -3.19 -13.54
N PHE A 222 -7.15 -2.74 -13.92
CA PHE A 222 -6.76 -1.34 -13.87
C PHE A 222 -6.90 -0.72 -15.27
N PRO A 223 -7.13 0.59 -15.41
CA PRO A 223 -7.09 1.27 -16.70
C PRO A 223 -5.80 0.99 -17.46
N SER A 224 -5.82 0.99 -18.79
CA SER A 224 -4.62 0.71 -19.59
C SER A 224 -3.44 1.66 -19.31
N GLN A 225 -3.76 2.87 -18.88
CA GLN A 225 -2.83 3.88 -18.43
C GLN A 225 -3.37 4.44 -17.11
N PHE A 226 -2.65 4.21 -16.02
CA PHE A 226 -2.89 4.88 -14.74
C PHE A 226 -1.58 5.47 -14.24
N LYS A 227 -1.67 6.49 -13.39
CA LYS A 227 -0.49 7.05 -12.73
C LYS A 227 -0.08 6.16 -11.55
N SER A 228 1.22 5.94 -11.37
CA SER A 228 1.74 5.12 -10.27
C SER A 228 2.76 5.89 -9.42
N LEU A 229 2.77 5.61 -8.12
CA LEU A 229 3.75 6.11 -7.16
C LEU A 229 4.28 4.93 -6.36
N ASP A 230 5.43 4.41 -6.77
CA ASP A 230 6.13 3.38 -6.03
C ASP A 230 7.10 4.00 -5.03
N THR A 231 6.86 3.79 -3.74
CA THR A 231 7.70 4.32 -2.67
C THR A 231 9.12 3.73 -2.68
N ASN A 232 9.34 2.52 -3.22
CA ASN A 232 10.68 1.99 -3.45
C ASN A 232 11.41 2.80 -4.53
N TYR A 233 10.73 3.22 -5.60
CA TYR A 233 11.33 4.08 -6.62
C TYR A 233 11.82 5.41 -6.03
N LEU A 234 10.99 6.07 -5.21
CA LEU A 234 11.36 7.32 -4.54
C LEU A 234 12.52 7.14 -3.55
N PHE A 235 12.57 6.03 -2.80
CA PHE A 235 13.67 5.75 -1.88
C PHE A 235 14.98 5.46 -2.60
N ARG A 236 14.93 4.80 -3.76
CA ARG A 236 16.14 4.55 -4.57
C ARG A 236 16.83 5.84 -4.93
N ILE A 237 16.17 7.01 -5.01
CA ILE A 237 16.85 8.30 -5.21
C ILE A 237 17.99 8.52 -4.20
N SER A 238 17.79 8.19 -2.92
CA SER A 238 18.82 8.30 -1.87
C SER A 238 19.61 7.01 -1.62
N HIS A 239 18.98 5.84 -1.75
CA HIS A 239 19.51 4.58 -1.17
C HIS A 239 20.19 3.62 -2.15
N GLY A 240 20.51 4.04 -3.36
CA GLY A 240 21.15 3.13 -4.32
C GLY A 240 20.13 2.27 -5.08
N LYS A 241 20.57 1.14 -5.64
CA LYS A 241 19.77 0.34 -6.60
C LYS A 241 18.80 -0.64 -5.93
N GLU A 242 19.07 -1.01 -4.68
CA GLU A 242 18.31 -2.02 -3.97
C GLU A 242 16.97 -1.46 -3.48
N ASN A 243 15.93 -2.32 -3.49
CA ASN A 243 14.70 -2.03 -2.79
C ASN A 243 14.95 -2.06 -1.28
N ILE A 244 14.35 -1.12 -0.57
CA ILE A 244 14.31 -1.11 0.89
C ILE A 244 13.04 -1.83 1.33
N SER A 245 13.02 -2.47 2.50
CA SER A 245 11.75 -3.02 3.01
C SER A 245 10.89 -1.90 3.59
N LEU A 246 9.56 -2.04 3.55
CA LEU A 246 8.63 -1.04 4.10
C LEU A 246 8.99 -0.67 5.55
N LYS A 247 9.26 -1.68 6.39
CA LYS A 247 9.79 -1.51 7.75
C LYS A 247 10.98 -0.56 7.85
N ARG A 248 11.99 -0.73 6.98
CA ARG A 248 13.23 0.07 7.01
C ARG A 248 12.98 1.47 6.46
N ALA A 249 12.14 1.59 5.44
CA ALA A 249 11.73 2.86 4.87
C ALA A 249 11.00 3.74 5.90
N LEU A 250 9.98 3.18 6.58
CA LEU A 250 9.25 3.86 7.65
C LEU A 250 10.17 4.27 8.80
N ALA A 251 11.05 3.36 9.24
CA ALA A 251 12.03 3.66 10.28
C ALA A 251 12.99 4.78 9.86
N PHE A 252 13.42 4.83 8.59
CA PHE A 252 14.32 5.86 8.08
C PHE A 252 13.71 7.26 8.14
N VAL A 253 12.41 7.40 7.80
CA VAL A 253 11.69 8.69 7.88
C VAL A 253 10.98 8.91 9.21
N HIS A 254 11.26 8.08 10.21
CA HIS A 254 10.71 8.15 11.55
C HIS A 254 9.17 8.13 11.59
N ILE A 255 8.53 7.36 10.71
CA ILE A 255 7.10 7.05 10.83
C ILE A 255 6.96 5.87 11.81
N PRO A 256 6.26 6.04 12.95
CA PRO A 256 5.98 4.92 13.84
C PRO A 256 5.00 3.95 13.17
N PHE A 257 5.24 2.66 13.33
CA PHE A 257 4.40 1.62 12.75
C PHE A 257 4.25 0.43 13.71
N ALA A 258 3.14 -0.29 13.57
CA ALA A 258 2.85 -1.52 14.30
C ALA A 258 2.14 -2.52 13.38
N TYR A 259 2.35 -3.81 13.63
CA TYR A 259 1.65 -4.90 12.94
C TYR A 259 1.76 -4.86 11.40
N LEU A 260 2.99 -4.67 10.89
CA LEU A 260 3.28 -4.92 9.47
C LEU A 260 2.99 -6.38 9.12
N HIS A 261 2.73 -6.70 7.85
CA HIS A 261 2.15 -7.98 7.41
C HIS A 261 0.68 -8.15 7.77
N ASN A 262 -0.01 -7.03 7.88
CA ASN A 262 -1.45 -6.92 7.76
C ASN A 262 -1.67 -5.98 6.58
N ALA A 263 -2.32 -6.46 5.52
CA ALA A 263 -2.36 -5.72 4.26
C ALA A 263 -2.95 -4.31 4.43
N GLY A 264 -4.01 -4.16 5.25
CA GLY A 264 -4.62 -2.85 5.50
C GLY A 264 -3.68 -1.86 6.19
N ASN A 265 -2.91 -2.32 7.18
CA ASN A 265 -1.88 -1.51 7.83
C ASN A 265 -0.76 -1.15 6.86
N ASP A 266 -0.30 -2.10 6.05
CA ASP A 266 0.80 -1.90 5.11
C ASP A 266 0.43 -0.93 3.99
N ALA A 267 -0.80 -0.98 3.48
CA ALA A 267 -1.36 0.03 2.58
C ALA A 267 -1.38 1.42 3.24
N TYR A 268 -1.87 1.54 4.48
CA TYR A 268 -1.91 2.81 5.20
C TYR A 268 -0.51 3.39 5.47
N TYR A 269 0.43 2.58 5.94
CA TYR A 269 1.80 3.05 6.15
C TYR A 269 2.50 3.41 4.85
N THR A 270 2.20 2.71 3.76
CA THR A 270 2.71 3.05 2.43
C THR A 270 2.15 4.38 1.93
N LEU A 271 0.88 4.67 2.17
CA LEU A 271 0.26 5.98 1.92
C LEU A 271 0.98 7.09 2.68
N LEU A 272 1.16 6.93 4.00
CA LEU A 272 1.89 7.91 4.83
C LEU A 272 3.33 8.09 4.35
N LEU A 273 3.99 7.00 3.96
CA LEU A 273 5.34 7.03 3.41
C LEU A 273 5.39 7.84 2.12
N ALA A 274 4.46 7.61 1.19
CA ALA A 274 4.38 8.37 -0.07
C ALA A 274 4.24 9.87 0.18
N MET A 275 3.33 10.28 1.08
CA MET A 275 3.18 11.68 1.49
C MET A 275 4.48 12.25 2.08
N LYS A 276 5.13 11.49 2.98
CA LYS A 276 6.38 11.89 3.63
C LYS A 276 7.55 12.05 2.65
N LEU A 277 7.61 11.19 1.63
CA LEU A 277 8.64 11.25 0.60
C LEU A 277 8.42 12.41 -0.39
N CYS A 278 7.19 12.87 -0.54
CA CYS A 278 6.85 13.99 -1.42
C CYS A 278 6.84 15.35 -0.72
N ASP A 279 6.95 15.39 0.60
CA ASP A 279 7.04 16.63 1.39
C ASP A 279 8.45 17.25 1.30
N PRO A 280 8.61 18.47 0.75
CA PRO A 280 9.89 19.17 0.66
C PRO A 280 10.66 19.26 1.99
N HIS A 281 9.98 19.51 3.10
CA HIS A 281 10.61 19.64 4.41
C HIS A 281 11.13 18.30 4.91
N SER A 282 10.35 17.24 4.70
CA SER A 282 10.77 15.87 5.01
C SER A 282 11.96 15.46 4.16
N ARG A 283 11.99 15.78 2.86
CA ARG A 283 13.15 15.49 1.98
C ARG A 283 14.45 16.12 2.48
N VAL A 284 14.40 17.38 2.93
CA VAL A 284 15.56 18.04 3.55
C VAL A 284 15.91 17.39 4.89
N ARG A 285 14.92 17.21 5.78
CA ARG A 285 15.13 16.69 7.15
C ARG A 285 15.77 15.30 7.18
N TYR A 286 15.30 14.39 6.32
CA TYR A 286 15.79 13.01 6.25
C TYR A 286 16.83 12.81 5.13
N ARG A 287 17.33 13.91 4.52
CA ARG A 287 18.37 13.89 3.50
C ARG A 287 18.05 12.95 2.32
N LEU A 288 16.78 12.92 1.89
CA LEU A 288 16.26 11.98 0.88
C LEU A 288 16.81 12.20 -0.54
N ASP A 289 17.52 13.30 -0.76
CA ASP A 289 18.17 13.63 -2.03
C ASP A 289 19.68 13.43 -2.00
N VAL A 290 20.25 13.13 -0.84
CA VAL A 290 21.66 12.79 -0.71
C VAL A 290 21.82 11.32 -1.05
N LEU A 291 22.69 11.01 -2.00
CA LEU A 291 23.04 9.62 -2.29
C LEU A 291 23.86 9.07 -1.11
N ILE A 292 23.27 8.15 -0.35
CA ILE A 292 23.94 7.46 0.74
C ILE A 292 24.70 6.29 0.10
N ASN A 293 26.02 6.27 0.25
CA ASN A 293 26.80 5.11 -0.18
C ASN A 293 26.43 3.93 0.74
N VAL A 294 25.72 2.94 0.19
CA VAL A 294 25.07 1.84 0.93
C VAL A 294 26.09 0.96 1.67
N GLU A 295 27.37 1.08 1.36
CA GLU A 295 28.49 0.52 2.12
C GLU A 295 28.47 0.88 3.62
N THR A 296 27.77 1.96 4.01
CA THR A 296 27.61 2.36 5.41
C THR A 296 26.54 1.59 6.19
N TYR A 297 25.71 0.78 5.55
CA TYR A 297 24.86 -0.16 6.28
C TYR A 297 25.60 -1.49 6.41
N PRO A 298 25.76 -2.06 7.61
CA PRO A 298 26.29 -3.41 7.74
C PRO A 298 25.38 -4.39 7.00
N THR A 299 25.77 -4.74 5.77
CA THR A 299 25.13 -5.81 5.01
C THR A 299 25.62 -7.11 5.59
N LEU A 300 24.73 -7.79 6.31
CA LEU A 300 25.03 -9.13 6.79
C LEU A 300 25.47 -10.00 5.61
N THR A 301 26.62 -10.66 5.72
CA THR A 301 27.08 -11.67 4.78
C THR A 301 26.00 -12.75 4.60
N LYS A 302 26.07 -13.55 3.54
CA LYS A 302 25.13 -14.67 3.35
C LYS A 302 25.14 -15.61 4.57
N GLU A 303 26.30 -15.78 5.19
CA GLU A 303 26.51 -16.56 6.41
C GLU A 303 25.84 -15.89 7.60
N GLU A 304 26.08 -14.61 7.86
CA GLU A 304 25.44 -13.87 8.95
C GLU A 304 23.91 -13.82 8.80
N LYS A 305 23.39 -13.71 7.56
CA LYS A 305 21.95 -13.82 7.28
C LYS A 305 21.42 -15.21 7.63
N LYS A 306 22.17 -16.27 7.32
CA LYS A 306 21.83 -17.66 7.63
C LYS A 306 21.90 -17.92 9.14
N GLU A 307 22.93 -17.45 9.82
CA GLU A 307 23.07 -17.53 11.28
C GLU A 307 21.97 -16.79 12.01
N ARG A 308 21.66 -15.56 11.59
CA ARG A 308 20.53 -14.80 12.14
C ARG A 308 19.20 -15.52 11.92
N LYS A 309 19.01 -16.16 10.76
CA LYS A 309 17.83 -17.00 10.47
C LYS A 309 17.80 -18.24 11.37
N ASN A 310 18.94 -18.87 11.61
CA ASN A 310 19.05 -20.02 12.52
C ASN A 310 18.81 -19.62 13.98
N ARG A 311 19.37 -18.51 14.44
CA ARG A 311 19.15 -17.96 15.78
C ARG A 311 17.67 -17.65 16.02
N ARG A 312 17.00 -16.98 15.07
CA ARG A 312 15.55 -16.75 15.14
C ARG A 312 14.74 -18.05 15.17
N ARG A 313 15.15 -19.07 14.42
CA ARG A 313 14.52 -20.40 14.48
C ARG A 313 14.71 -21.04 15.85
N GLN A 314 15.91 -20.94 16.42
CA GLN A 314 16.24 -21.47 17.74
C GLN A 314 15.45 -20.73 18.84
N GLU A 315 15.45 -19.41 18.84
CA GLU A 315 14.64 -18.58 19.76
C GLU A 315 13.15 -18.93 19.68
N LYS A 316 12.63 -19.18 18.47
CA LYS A 316 11.24 -19.62 18.26
C LYS A 316 10.99 -21.02 18.82
N LEU A 317 11.90 -21.97 18.60
CA LEU A 317 11.81 -23.32 19.16
C LEU A 317 11.88 -23.32 20.69
N GLU A 318 12.75 -22.49 21.27
CA GLU A 318 12.87 -22.32 22.71
C GLU A 318 11.64 -21.64 23.32
N ALA A 319 11.07 -20.62 22.66
CA ALA A 319 9.81 -20.01 23.07
C ALA A 319 8.66 -21.05 23.09
N ILE A 320 8.56 -21.87 22.03
CA ILE A 320 7.62 -22.99 21.98
C ILE A 320 7.87 -23.97 23.14
N ALA A 321 9.13 -24.34 23.41
CA ALA A 321 9.50 -25.24 24.50
C ALA A 321 9.21 -24.67 25.90
N ARG A 322 9.29 -23.34 26.07
CA ARG A 322 8.91 -22.63 27.31
C ARG A 322 7.39 -22.51 27.51
N GLY A 323 6.58 -22.99 26.58
CA GLY A 323 5.12 -22.79 26.62
C GLY A 323 4.71 -21.33 26.40
N GLU A 324 5.63 -20.49 25.89
CA GLU A 324 5.25 -19.18 25.38
C GLU A 324 4.39 -19.44 24.14
N HIS A 325 3.14 -18.97 24.17
CA HIS A 325 2.26 -19.00 23.00
C HIS A 325 2.85 -18.10 21.89
N VAL A 326 3.86 -18.60 21.18
CA VAL A 326 4.14 -18.17 19.82
C VAL A 326 2.91 -18.56 19.03
N GLU A 327 2.27 -17.58 18.40
CA GLU A 327 1.00 -17.71 17.69
C GLU A 327 0.95 -19.02 16.85
N GLN A 328 0.30 -20.03 17.43
CA GLN A 328 -0.04 -21.30 16.82
C GLN A 328 -1.50 -21.51 17.18
N LYS A 329 -2.37 -21.53 16.16
CA LYS A 329 -3.81 -21.77 16.31
C LYS A 329 -4.04 -23.04 17.15
N PRO A 330 -5.04 -23.06 18.05
CA PRO A 330 -5.50 -24.32 18.61
C PRO A 330 -6.14 -25.17 17.50
N PRO A 331 -6.11 -26.51 17.60
CA PRO A 331 -6.98 -27.33 16.79
C PRO A 331 -8.43 -26.93 17.10
N ALA A 332 -9.32 -27.01 16.10
CA ALA A 332 -10.73 -26.65 16.22
C ALA A 332 -11.33 -27.16 17.55
N PRO A 333 -11.98 -26.30 18.36
CA PRO A 333 -12.39 -26.68 19.69
C PRO A 333 -13.59 -27.63 19.61
N LYS A 334 -13.41 -28.86 20.11
CA LYS A 334 -14.52 -29.54 20.80
C LYS A 334 -14.70 -28.79 22.11
N GLN A 335 -15.92 -28.28 22.30
CA GLN A 335 -16.40 -27.56 23.46
C GLN A 335 -15.78 -28.06 24.78
N THR A 336 -15.13 -27.18 25.53
CA THR A 336 -15.29 -27.08 26.99
C THR A 336 -14.51 -25.87 27.51
N THR A 337 -15.22 -25.09 28.30
CA THR A 337 -14.84 -23.81 28.89
C THR A 337 -13.75 -23.97 29.96
N LYS A 338 -12.73 -23.09 29.97
CA LYS A 338 -12.13 -22.54 31.20
C LYS A 338 -11.32 -21.27 30.90
N LYS A 339 -11.62 -20.22 31.69
CA LYS A 339 -11.23 -18.82 31.54
C LYS A 339 -9.74 -18.56 31.78
N SER A 340 -9.12 -17.77 30.91
CA SER A 340 -7.84 -17.08 31.13
C SER A 340 -7.95 -15.65 30.56
N ASN A 341 -7.93 -14.65 31.45
CA ASN A 341 -8.23 -13.24 31.16
C ASN A 341 -6.96 -12.45 30.75
N ARG A 342 -6.45 -12.69 29.54
CA ARG A 342 -5.66 -11.68 28.81
C ARG A 342 -6.39 -11.39 27.50
N LYS A 343 -7.14 -10.28 27.42
CA LYS A 343 -7.71 -9.79 26.16
C LYS A 343 -6.55 -9.53 25.19
N LYS A 344 -6.26 -10.47 24.28
CA LYS A 344 -5.41 -10.20 23.12
C LYS A 344 -6.07 -9.08 22.32
N LEU A 345 -5.30 -8.04 22.01
CA LEU A 345 -5.78 -6.91 21.21
C LEU A 345 -5.84 -7.36 19.75
N THR A 346 -6.92 -8.04 19.39
CA THR A 346 -7.28 -8.35 18.00
C THR A 346 -8.31 -7.34 17.55
N CYS A 347 -8.24 -6.92 16.29
CA CYS A 347 -9.26 -6.09 15.69
C CYS A 347 -10.58 -6.88 15.57
N GLU A 348 -11.70 -6.16 15.39
CA GLU A 348 -12.96 -6.82 15.07
C GLU A 348 -12.85 -7.44 13.65
N SER A 349 -13.52 -8.57 13.43
CA SER A 349 -13.66 -9.16 12.11
C SER A 349 -15.14 -9.42 11.86
N ILE A 350 -15.69 -8.80 10.82
CA ILE A 350 -17.10 -8.93 10.46
C ILE A 350 -17.15 -9.68 9.13
N GLU A 351 -17.87 -10.79 9.11
CA GLU A 351 -18.18 -11.50 7.87
C GLU A 351 -19.44 -10.89 7.28
N LEU A 352 -19.33 -10.45 6.03
CA LEU A 352 -20.41 -9.82 5.27
C LEU A 352 -20.64 -10.63 3.99
N GLU A 353 -21.91 -10.75 3.61
CA GLU A 353 -22.29 -11.59 2.47
C GLU A 353 -22.20 -10.83 1.14
N SER A 354 -22.21 -9.49 1.19
CA SER A 354 -22.04 -8.64 0.02
C SER A 354 -21.10 -7.47 0.27
N ALA A 355 -20.47 -6.99 -0.79
CA ALA A 355 -19.65 -5.78 -0.74
C ALA A 355 -20.48 -4.49 -0.52
N ILE A 356 -21.78 -4.51 -0.80
CA ILE A 356 -22.71 -3.40 -0.47
C ILE A 356 -22.75 -3.20 1.06
N GLU A 357 -22.88 -4.29 1.82
CA GLU A 357 -22.88 -4.24 3.29
C GLU A 357 -21.57 -3.66 3.84
N VAL A 358 -20.45 -3.86 3.15
CA VAL A 358 -19.14 -3.32 3.53
C VAL A 358 -19.14 -1.81 3.36
N PHE A 359 -19.63 -1.30 2.22
CA PHE A 359 -19.73 0.15 2.00
C PHE A 359 -20.66 0.81 3.02
N ASP A 360 -21.80 0.19 3.31
CA ASP A 360 -22.70 0.66 4.36
C ASP A 360 -22.03 0.61 5.74
N ALA A 361 -21.24 -0.42 6.05
CA ALA A 361 -20.53 -0.51 7.33
C ALA A 361 -19.39 0.53 7.45
N MET A 362 -18.71 0.83 6.34
CA MET A 362 -17.59 1.77 6.31
C MET A 362 -18.02 3.24 6.36
N PHE A 363 -19.18 3.57 5.79
CA PHE A 363 -19.60 4.94 5.52
C PHE A 363 -20.94 5.33 6.17
N LYS A 364 -21.39 4.55 7.14
CA LYS A 364 -22.36 4.97 8.18
C LYS A 364 -21.76 6.06 9.05
#